data_AF-A0A2A2LWI3-F1
#
_entry.id   AF-A0A2A2LWI3-F1
#
_cell.length_a   1.000
_cell.length_b   1.000
_cell.length_c   1.000
_cell.angle_alpha   90.00
_cell.angle_beta   90.00
_cell.angle_gamma   90.00
#
_symmetry.space_group_name_H-M   'P 1'
#
loop_
_entity.id
_entity.type
_entity.pdbx_description
1 polymer ?
#
loop_
_entity_poly.entity_id
_entity_poly.type
_entity_poly.pdbx_seq_one_letter_code
_entity_poly.pdbx_strand_id
1 'polypeptide(L)'
;MASIDEDIYSKLDPFLIRKWTHAFYVFFDLNRSGALDWQDFEDLIEVIGEARGNRSDIFLTAKLCLPDIWHKLCEANGKSTDDQLAVSEWHSMWAKALEENSELGWQKCYLDYIFKLLDASGRNLIIFRDFISCSPLIFDVEVCTL
;
A
#
# COMPACT_ATOMS: atom_id res chain seq x y z
N MET A 1 -13.60 25.23 17.13
CA MET A 1 -12.34 24.66 16.62
C MET A 1 -12.74 23.59 15.64
N ALA A 2 -12.82 23.92 14.35
CA ALA A 2 -12.96 22.90 13.33
C ALA A 2 -11.70 22.02 13.43
N SER A 3 -11.89 20.71 13.65
CA SER A 3 -10.76 19.78 13.68
C SER A 3 -10.05 19.90 12.33
N ILE A 4 -8.73 19.82 12.32
CA ILE A 4 -7.89 19.90 11.12
C ILE A 4 -8.39 18.94 10.03
N ASP A 5 -8.99 17.82 10.44
CA ASP A 5 -9.67 16.86 9.57
C ASP A 5 -10.79 17.48 8.72
N GLU A 6 -11.68 18.29 9.31
CA GLU A 6 -12.88 18.82 8.66
C GLU A 6 -12.54 19.80 7.53
N ASP A 7 -11.44 20.56 7.68
CA ASP A 7 -10.97 21.51 6.67
C ASP A 7 -10.29 20.80 5.48
N ILE A 8 -9.54 19.72 5.72
CA ILE A 8 -8.90 18.91 4.67
C ILE A 8 -9.96 18.22 3.81
N TYR A 9 -10.95 17.56 4.43
CA TYR A 9 -12.01 16.87 3.68
C TYR A 9 -12.92 17.82 2.89
N SER A 10 -13.03 19.09 3.28
CA SER A 10 -13.83 20.09 2.56
C SER A 10 -13.21 20.55 1.23
N LYS A 11 -11.88 20.43 1.10
CA LYS A 11 -11.10 20.90 -0.06
C LYS A 11 -10.74 19.78 -1.04
N LEU A 12 -10.80 18.53 -0.59
CA LEU A 12 -10.45 17.36 -1.39
C LEU A 12 -11.63 16.85 -2.21
N ASP A 13 -11.34 16.39 -3.43
CA ASP A 13 -12.33 15.73 -4.27
C ASP A 13 -12.81 14.42 -3.58
N PRO A 14 -14.13 14.24 -3.34
CA PRO A 14 -14.69 13.02 -2.76
C PRO A 14 -14.30 11.73 -3.50
N PHE A 15 -14.04 11.81 -4.81
CA PHE A 15 -13.56 10.69 -5.61
C PHE A 15 -12.15 10.26 -5.24
N LEU A 16 -11.25 11.22 -4.96
CA LEU A 16 -9.88 10.94 -4.53
C LEU A 16 -9.86 10.30 -3.14
N ILE A 17 -10.66 10.84 -2.21
CA ILE A 17 -10.80 10.27 -0.88
C ILE A 17 -11.25 8.81 -0.97
N ARG A 18 -12.30 8.51 -1.74
CA ARG A 18 -12.77 7.13 -1.94
C ARG A 18 -11.70 6.20 -2.52
N LYS A 19 -10.89 6.68 -3.47
CA LYS A 19 -9.78 5.90 -4.03
C LYS A 19 -8.70 5.60 -2.98
N TRP A 20 -8.30 6.59 -2.20
CA TRP A 20 -7.29 6.43 -1.16
C TRP A 20 -7.76 5.53 -0.03
N THR A 21 -9.03 5.67 0.39
CA THR A 21 -9.66 4.80 1.37
C THR A 21 -9.75 3.36 0.86
N HIS A 22 -10.16 3.16 -0.40
CA HIS A 22 -10.23 1.83 -1.00
C HIS A 22 -8.84 1.18 -1.06
N ALA A 23 -7.83 1.93 -1.47
CA ALA A 23 -6.46 1.42 -1.50
C ALA A 23 -5.98 0.99 -0.11
N PHE A 24 -6.26 1.79 0.92
CA PHE A 24 -5.91 1.49 2.31
C PHE A 24 -6.52 0.14 2.75
N TYR A 25 -7.82 -0.03 2.63
CA TYR A 25 -8.48 -1.24 3.13
C TYR A 25 -8.25 -2.50 2.30
N VAL A 26 -7.93 -2.36 1.01
CA VAL A 26 -7.82 -3.51 0.12
C VAL A 26 -6.38 -4.00 -0.01
N PHE A 27 -5.40 -3.10 -0.02
CA PHE A 27 -4.01 -3.47 -0.31
C PHE A 27 -3.07 -3.39 0.89
N PHE A 28 -3.50 -2.74 1.96
CA PHE A 28 -2.61 -2.26 3.01
C PHE A 28 -3.04 -2.73 4.41
N ASP A 29 -4.32 -2.59 4.78
CA ASP A 29 -4.89 -3.09 6.04
C ASP A 29 -5.35 -4.56 5.87
N LEU A 30 -4.38 -5.49 5.85
CA LEU A 30 -4.64 -6.92 5.61
C LEU A 30 -5.38 -7.56 6.79
N ASN A 31 -5.06 -7.13 8.01
CA ASN A 31 -5.70 -7.62 9.22
C ASN A 31 -7.09 -7.00 9.47
N ARG A 32 -7.51 -6.02 8.64
CA ARG A 32 -8.78 -5.27 8.72
C ARG A 32 -8.99 -4.62 10.09
N SER A 33 -7.92 -4.20 10.74
CA SER A 33 -7.97 -3.52 12.05
C SER A 33 -8.48 -2.09 11.93
N GLY A 34 -8.46 -1.50 10.73
CA GLY A 34 -8.80 -0.10 10.49
C GLY A 34 -7.66 0.87 10.77
N ALA A 35 -6.47 0.34 11.07
CA ALA A 35 -5.23 1.08 11.16
C ALA A 35 -4.12 0.23 10.53
N LEU A 36 -3.09 0.88 10.02
CA LEU A 36 -2.00 0.20 9.38
C LEU A 36 -0.81 0.11 10.32
N ASP A 37 -0.27 -1.09 10.50
CA ASP A 37 0.90 -1.32 11.34
C ASP A 37 1.89 -2.28 10.68
N TRP A 38 2.99 -2.57 11.39
CA TRP A 38 4.02 -3.45 10.88
C TRP A 38 3.49 -4.88 10.64
N GLN A 39 2.50 -5.34 11.40
CA GLN A 39 1.95 -6.69 11.27
C GLN A 39 1.32 -6.87 9.88
N ASP A 40 0.66 -5.85 9.34
CA ASP A 40 0.12 -5.91 7.97
C ASP A 40 1.20 -6.18 6.91
N PHE A 41 2.40 -5.60 7.09
CA PHE A 41 3.52 -5.85 6.19
C PHE A 41 4.14 -7.22 6.39
N GLU A 42 4.18 -7.72 7.63
CA GLU A 42 4.63 -9.09 7.92
C GLU A 42 3.69 -10.12 7.29
N ASP A 43 2.38 -9.94 7.45
CA ASP A 43 1.34 -10.78 6.86
C ASP A 43 1.47 -10.78 5.31
N LEU A 44 1.74 -9.61 4.71
CA LEU A 44 1.98 -9.52 3.27
C LEU A 44 3.22 -10.33 2.83
N ILE A 45 4.33 -10.26 3.59
CA ILE A 45 5.54 -11.03 3.32
C ILE A 45 5.24 -12.53 3.37
N GLU A 46 4.46 -12.97 4.35
CA GLU A 46 4.06 -14.37 4.51
C GLU A 46 3.20 -14.85 3.34
N VAL A 47 2.15 -14.10 2.96
CA VAL A 47 1.29 -14.43 1.81
C VAL A 47 2.10 -14.54 0.52
N ILE A 48 3.10 -13.67 0.32
CA ILE A 48 3.99 -13.74 -0.85
C ILE A 48 4.87 -14.99 -0.79
N GLY A 49 5.37 -15.33 0.40
CA GLY A 49 6.14 -16.55 0.64
C GLY A 49 5.33 -17.81 0.28
N GLU A 50 4.06 -17.86 0.68
CA GLU A 50 3.14 -18.95 0.34
C GLU A 50 2.85 -19.01 -1.17
N ALA A 51 2.64 -17.87 -1.81
CA ALA A 51 2.25 -17.80 -3.21
C ALA A 51 3.40 -18.06 -4.21
N ARG A 52 4.61 -17.59 -3.88
CA ARG A 52 5.79 -17.64 -4.78
C ARG A 52 6.89 -18.59 -4.31
N GLY A 53 6.80 -19.04 -3.07
CA GLY A 53 7.81 -19.85 -2.39
C GLY A 53 8.83 -19.01 -1.61
N ASN A 54 9.12 -19.44 -0.38
CA ASN A 54 10.03 -18.81 0.60
C ASN A 54 11.51 -18.71 0.18
N ARG A 55 11.85 -19.13 -1.04
CA ARG A 55 13.21 -19.05 -1.63
C ARG A 55 13.22 -18.33 -2.98
N SER A 56 12.09 -17.77 -3.40
CA SER A 56 12.03 -16.99 -4.64
C SER A 56 12.76 -15.65 -4.45
N ASP A 57 13.35 -15.15 -5.54
CA ASP A 57 13.97 -13.82 -5.55
C ASP A 57 12.95 -12.72 -5.22
N ILE A 58 11.68 -12.95 -5.56
CA ILE A 58 10.55 -12.08 -5.22
C ILE A 58 10.35 -12.03 -3.70
N PHE A 59 10.30 -13.17 -3.02
CA PHE A 59 10.17 -13.24 -1.57
C PHE A 59 11.36 -12.59 -0.84
N LEU A 60 12.59 -12.85 -1.30
CA LEU A 60 13.79 -12.23 -0.71
C LEU A 60 13.80 -10.72 -0.90
N THR A 61 13.37 -10.25 -2.08
CA THR A 61 13.21 -8.82 -2.36
C THR A 61 12.13 -8.20 -1.48
N ALA A 62 10.97 -8.87 -1.33
CA ALA A 62 9.87 -8.44 -0.45
C ALA A 62 10.34 -8.24 0.98
N LYS A 63 11.06 -9.23 1.52
CA LYS A 63 11.59 -9.20 2.89
C LYS A 63 12.60 -8.06 3.12
N LEU A 64 13.27 -7.58 2.08
CA LEU A 64 14.23 -6.47 2.18
C LEU A 64 13.58 -5.11 1.94
N CYS A 65 12.62 -5.02 0.99
CA CYS A 65 12.05 -3.75 0.56
C CYS A 65 10.83 -3.31 1.39
N LEU A 66 9.97 -4.23 1.83
CA LEU A 66 8.77 -3.89 2.60
C LEU A 66 9.08 -3.22 3.95
N PRO A 67 10.12 -3.62 4.72
CA PRO A 67 10.55 -2.87 5.90
C PRO A 67 10.94 -1.42 5.58
N ASP A 68 11.71 -1.19 4.51
CA ASP A 68 12.14 0.16 4.11
C ASP A 68 10.94 1.02 3.67
N ILE A 69 9.94 0.42 3.02
CA ILE A 69 8.69 1.10 2.67
C ILE A 69 7.93 1.52 3.95
N TRP A 70 7.78 0.62 4.92
CA TRP A 70 7.15 0.93 6.21
C TRP A 70 7.88 2.05 6.94
N HIS A 71 9.21 1.97 7.05
CA HIS A 71 10.02 3.02 7.66
C HIS A 71 9.80 4.39 7.01
N LYS A 72 9.81 4.48 5.68
CA LYS A 72 9.58 5.73 4.95
C LYS A 72 8.14 6.24 5.08
N LEU A 73 7.18 5.33 5.21
CA LEU A 73 5.78 5.68 5.45
C LEU A 73 5.62 6.31 6.84
N CYS A 74 6.20 5.70 7.88
CA CYS A 74 6.24 6.27 9.23
C CYS A 74 6.94 7.63 9.25
N GLU A 75 8.10 7.75 8.58
CA GLU A 75 8.83 9.01 8.47
C GLU A 75 8.00 10.13 7.83
N ALA A 76 7.26 9.82 6.75
CA ALA A 76 6.40 10.79 6.08
C ALA A 76 5.27 11.32 6.97
N ASN A 77 4.83 10.51 7.94
CA ASN A 77 3.78 10.85 8.90
C ASN A 77 4.32 11.31 10.25
N GLY A 78 5.65 11.39 10.41
CA GLY A 78 6.29 11.77 11.67
C GLY A 78 6.09 10.76 12.81
N LYS A 79 5.92 9.48 12.46
CA LYS A 79 5.65 8.37 13.38
C LYS A 79 6.85 7.45 13.57
N SER A 80 6.83 6.68 14.66
CA SER A 80 7.71 5.54 14.88
C SER A 80 7.21 4.32 14.09
N THR A 81 8.04 3.30 13.95
CA THR A 81 7.66 2.02 13.35
C THR A 81 6.79 1.14 14.23
N ASP A 82 6.69 1.47 15.50
CA ASP A 82 5.81 0.82 16.47
C ASP A 82 4.42 1.49 16.53
N ASP A 83 4.26 2.64 15.85
CA ASP A 83 3.00 3.37 15.84
C ASP A 83 2.09 2.85 14.72
N GLN A 84 0.79 2.85 14.99
CA GLN A 84 -0.22 2.56 13.98
C GLN A 84 -0.55 3.82 13.18
N LEU A 85 -0.84 3.68 11.90
CA LEU A 85 -1.24 4.77 11.00
C LEU A 85 -2.74 4.69 10.71
N ALA A 86 -3.47 5.70 11.13
CA ALA A 86 -4.92 5.78 10.93
C ALA A 86 -5.26 6.23 9.51
N VAL A 87 -6.47 5.86 9.06
CA VAL A 87 -6.99 6.24 7.73
C VAL A 87 -7.05 7.77 7.52
N SER A 88 -7.32 8.55 8.58
CA SER A 88 -7.32 10.02 8.50
C SER A 88 -5.92 10.59 8.23
N GLU A 89 -4.89 9.99 8.83
CA GLU A 89 -3.50 10.38 8.63
C GLU A 89 -3.00 9.95 7.25
N TRP A 90 -3.48 8.81 6.76
CA TRP A 90 -3.29 8.38 5.37
C TRP A 90 -3.86 9.42 4.39
N HIS A 91 -5.10 9.84 4.57
CA HIS A 91 -5.71 10.87 3.73
C HIS A 91 -4.95 12.20 3.80
N SER A 92 -4.55 12.61 5.00
CA SER A 92 -3.80 13.85 5.21
C SER A 92 -2.44 13.83 4.50
N MET A 93 -1.74 12.69 4.53
CA MET A 93 -0.49 12.48 3.81
C MET A 93 -0.69 12.62 2.29
N TRP A 94 -1.71 11.97 1.72
CA TRP A 94 -2.02 12.06 0.29
C TRP A 94 -2.46 13.47 -0.14
N ALA A 95 -3.23 14.15 0.71
CA ALA A 95 -3.64 15.53 0.50
C ALA A 95 -2.43 16.47 0.43
N LYS A 96 -1.52 16.35 1.40
CA LYS A 96 -0.29 17.14 1.45
C LYS A 96 0.61 16.88 0.23
N ALA A 97 0.77 15.62 -0.16
CA ALA A 97 1.54 15.26 -1.36
C ALA A 97 0.96 15.88 -2.64
N LEU A 98 -0.37 15.93 -2.74
CA LEU A 98 -1.09 16.56 -3.86
C LEU A 98 -0.91 18.08 -3.88
N GLU A 99 -1.01 18.74 -2.71
CA GLU A 99 -0.83 20.20 -2.59
C GLU A 99 0.62 20.63 -2.88
N GLU A 100 1.59 19.88 -2.38
CA GLU A 100 3.02 20.16 -2.57
C GLU A 100 3.54 19.70 -3.94
N ASN A 101 2.70 19.03 -4.75
CA ASN A 101 3.07 18.35 -5.99
C ASN A 101 4.37 17.53 -5.82
N SER A 102 4.46 16.85 -4.67
CA SER A 102 5.65 16.14 -4.20
C SER A 102 5.36 14.64 -4.19
N GLU A 103 6.26 13.87 -4.79
CA GLU A 103 6.21 12.41 -4.73
C GLU A 103 6.83 11.96 -3.41
N LEU A 104 6.05 11.24 -2.58
CA LEU A 104 6.58 10.70 -1.33
C LEU A 104 7.54 9.57 -1.64
N GLY A 105 8.68 9.52 -0.95
CA GLY A 105 9.75 8.55 -1.23
C GLY A 105 9.29 7.09 -1.16
N TRP A 106 8.35 6.77 -0.26
CA TRP A 106 7.78 5.44 -0.13
C TRP A 106 6.90 5.04 -1.33
N GLN A 107 6.25 6.00 -2.02
CA GLN A 107 5.36 5.71 -3.16
C GLN A 107 6.12 5.10 -4.33
N LYS A 108 7.32 5.65 -4.64
CA LYS A 108 8.17 5.10 -5.71
C LYS A 108 8.68 3.71 -5.37
N CYS A 109 9.18 3.53 -4.15
CA CYS A 109 9.64 2.23 -3.68
C CYS A 109 8.51 1.19 -3.71
N TYR A 110 7.29 1.58 -3.30
CA TYR A 110 6.11 0.73 -3.35
C TYR A 110 5.67 0.41 -4.79
N LEU A 111 5.69 1.38 -5.71
CA LEU A 111 5.35 1.16 -7.12
C LEU A 111 6.32 0.21 -7.82
N ASP A 112 7.63 0.44 -7.65
CA ASP A 112 8.67 -0.44 -8.19
C ASP A 112 8.54 -1.86 -7.66
N TYR A 113 8.09 -1.98 -6.40
CA TYR A 113 7.88 -3.26 -5.73
C TYR A 113 6.62 -3.99 -6.22
N ILE A 114 5.46 -3.33 -6.22
CA ILE A 114 4.21 -3.90 -6.74
C ILE A 114 4.37 -4.30 -8.21
N PHE A 115 5.11 -3.51 -8.99
CA PHE A 115 5.39 -3.85 -10.38
C PHE A 115 6.19 -5.15 -10.51
N LYS A 116 7.23 -5.36 -9.70
CA LYS A 116 8.00 -6.62 -9.66
C LYS A 116 7.17 -7.80 -9.16
N LEU A 117 6.26 -7.56 -8.21
CA LEU A 117 5.37 -8.59 -7.67
C LEU A 117 4.34 -9.06 -8.71
N LEU A 118 3.81 -8.11 -9.49
CA LEU A 118 2.89 -8.33 -10.60
C LEU A 118 3.57 -8.94 -11.84
N ASP A 119 4.84 -8.59 -12.09
CA ASP A 119 5.62 -9.17 -13.19
C ASP A 119 6.17 -10.56 -12.80
N ALA A 120 5.26 -11.52 -12.72
CA ALA A 120 5.58 -12.94 -12.53
C ALA A 120 6.55 -13.50 -13.59
N SER A 121 6.67 -12.83 -14.74
CA SER A 121 7.48 -13.27 -15.88
C SER A 121 8.91 -12.74 -15.88
N GLY A 122 9.21 -11.72 -15.06
CA GLY A 122 10.53 -11.10 -14.95
C GLY A 122 10.98 -10.38 -16.24
N ARG A 123 10.03 -9.91 -17.05
CA ARG A 123 10.31 -9.26 -18.35
C ARG A 123 10.23 -7.73 -18.29
N ASN A 124 10.10 -7.15 -17.10
CA ASN A 124 9.78 -5.75 -16.86
C ASN A 124 8.50 -5.30 -17.57
N LEU A 125 7.55 -6.22 -17.77
CA LEU A 125 6.27 -5.98 -18.43
C LEU A 125 5.20 -6.84 -17.77
N ILE A 126 4.14 -6.20 -17.27
CA ILE A 126 2.96 -6.91 -16.79
C ILE A 126 2.07 -7.21 -18.00
N ILE A 127 2.10 -8.45 -18.50
CA ILE A 127 1.16 -8.89 -19.53
C ILE A 127 -0.15 -9.39 -18.88
N PHE A 128 -1.23 -9.46 -19.67
CA PHE A 128 -2.56 -9.87 -19.19
C PHE A 128 -2.56 -11.19 -18.38
N ARG A 129 -1.71 -12.15 -18.77
CA ARG A 129 -1.54 -13.42 -18.06
C ARG A 129 -0.90 -13.24 -16.68
N ASP A 130 0.06 -12.34 -16.55
CA ASP A 130 0.73 -12.04 -15.28
C ASP A 130 -0.24 -11.31 -14.34
N PHE A 131 -1.06 -10.40 -14.89
CA PHE A 131 -2.14 -9.74 -14.16
C PHE A 131 -3.17 -10.73 -13.61
N ILE A 132 -3.69 -11.67 -14.43
CA ILE A 132 -4.64 -12.69 -13.96
C ILE A 132 -4.00 -13.61 -12.92
N SER A 133 -2.75 -14.01 -13.11
CA SER A 133 -2.07 -14.90 -12.17
C SER A 133 -1.83 -14.27 -10.81
N CYS A 134 -1.68 -12.94 -10.73
CA CYS A 134 -1.48 -12.21 -9.48
C CYS A 134 -2.78 -11.64 -8.91
N SER A 135 -3.87 -11.65 -9.70
CA SER A 135 -5.17 -11.15 -9.28
C SER A 135 -5.61 -11.69 -7.92
N PRO A 136 -5.47 -12.98 -7.58
CA PRO A 136 -5.88 -13.49 -6.26
C PRO A 136 -5.04 -12.99 -5.09
N LEU A 137 -3.84 -12.45 -5.35
CA LEU A 137 -2.91 -11.96 -4.32
C LEU A 137 -3.08 -10.46 -4.03
N ILE A 138 -3.82 -9.76 -4.88
CA ILE A 138 -3.93 -8.29 -4.86
C ILE A 138 -5.40 -7.86 -4.87
N PHE A 139 -6.26 -8.63 -5.52
CA PHE A 139 -7.70 -8.40 -5.60
C PHE A 139 -8.40 -9.61 -5.03
N ASP A 140 -9.01 -9.43 -3.86
CA ASP A 140 -9.97 -10.40 -3.35
C ASP A 140 -11.08 -10.54 -4.41
N VAL A 141 -11.14 -11.70 -5.07
CA VAL A 141 -11.96 -11.90 -6.28
C VAL A 141 -13.45 -11.71 -5.98
N GLU A 142 -13.86 -11.85 -4.71
CA GLU A 142 -15.22 -11.55 -4.25
C GLU A 142 -15.57 -10.05 -4.32
N VAL A 143 -14.60 -9.14 -4.22
CA VAL A 143 -14.83 -7.69 -4.20
C VAL A 143 -14.99 -7.11 -5.62
N CYS A 144 -14.47 -7.79 -6.65
CA CYS A 144 -14.55 -7.34 -8.04
C CYS A 144 -15.83 -7.80 -8.79
N THR A 145 -16.78 -8.44 -8.10
CA THR A 145 -18.07 -8.91 -8.66
C THR A 145 -19.28 -8.07 -8.27
N LEU A 146 -19.12 -6.76 -8.03
CA LEU A 146 -20.23 -5.81 -7.91
C LEU A 146 -20.14 -4.68 -8.93
#